data_AF-A0A4V1R092-F1
#
_entry.id   AF-A0A4V1R092-F1
#
_cell.length_a   1.000
_cell.length_b   1.000
_cell.length_c   1.000
_cell.angle_alpha   90.00
_cell.angle_beta   90.00
_cell.angle_gamma   90.00
#
_symmetry.space_group_name_H-M   'P 1'
#
loop_
_entity.id
_entity.type
_entity.pdbx_description
1 polymer ?
#
loop_
_entity_poly.entity_id
_entity_poly.type
_entity_poly.pdbx_seq_one_letter_code
_entity_poly.pdbx_strand_id
1 'polypeptide(L)'
;MRTKIHPFYYLGGFIGLILGYLISKVYQIWVIVYIKKGTRIDIYPIFWEVAYERPALFTFWVVLIFIVICIVFVKVLFDYRSEEIDK
;
A
#
# COMPACT_ATOMS: atom_id res chain seq x y z
N MET A 1 -7.12 -3.28 -31.59
CA MET A 1 -7.10 -4.34 -30.57
C MET A 1 -7.78 -3.81 -29.31
N ARG A 2 -8.95 -4.33 -28.93
CA ARG A 2 -9.59 -3.99 -27.64
C ARG A 2 -8.99 -4.90 -26.58
N THR A 3 -7.95 -4.43 -25.89
CA THR A 3 -7.43 -5.06 -24.67
C THR A 3 -8.58 -5.10 -23.68
N LYS A 4 -9.18 -6.28 -23.47
CA LYS A 4 -10.17 -6.48 -22.41
C LYS A 4 -9.41 -6.32 -21.09
N ILE A 5 -9.42 -5.12 -20.53
CA ILE A 5 -8.93 -4.88 -19.17
C ILE A 5 -9.83 -5.76 -18.29
N HIS A 6 -9.27 -6.85 -17.77
CA HIS A 6 -10.05 -7.77 -16.94
C HIS A 6 -10.57 -6.98 -15.72
N PRO A 7 -11.87 -7.12 -15.37
CA PRO A 7 -12.47 -6.42 -14.24
C PRO A 7 -11.72 -6.65 -12.91
N PHE A 8 -10.96 -7.75 -12.82
CA PHE A 8 -10.13 -8.10 -11.68
C PHE A 8 -8.98 -7.12 -11.40
N TYR A 9 -8.47 -6.38 -12.39
CA TYR A 9 -7.45 -5.35 -12.14
C TYR A 9 -8.00 -4.19 -11.30
N TYR A 10 -9.27 -3.82 -11.52
CA TYR A 10 -9.95 -2.82 -10.70
C TYR A 10 -10.17 -3.32 -9.27
N LEU A 11 -10.47 -4.61 -9.10
CA LEU A 11 -10.58 -5.24 -7.79
C LEU A 11 -9.24 -5.23 -7.04
N GLY A 12 -8.14 -5.57 -7.72
CA GLY A 12 -6.79 -5.50 -7.15
C GLY A 12 -6.40 -4.09 -6.71
N GLY A 13 -6.66 -3.09 -7.56
CA GLY A 13 -6.45 -1.69 -7.21
C GLY A 13 -7.30 -1.24 -6.02
N PHE A 14 -8.56 -1.64 -5.97
CA PHE A 14 -9.46 -1.31 -4.86
C PHE A 14 -9.00 -1.92 -3.53
N ILE A 15 -8.57 -3.18 -3.53
CA ILE A 15 -8.00 -3.86 -2.36
C ILE A 15 -6.71 -3.15 -1.91
N GLY A 16 -5.83 -2.81 -2.86
CA GLY A 16 -4.61 -2.05 -2.58
C GLY A 16 -4.89 -0.68 -1.97
N LEU A 17 -5.95 0.00 -2.42
CA LEU A 17 -6.37 1.29 -1.86
C LEU A 17 -6.78 1.14 -0.38
N ILE A 18 -7.62 0.17 -0.06
CA ILE A 18 -8.08 -0.07 1.32
C ILE A 18 -6.92 -0.45 2.23
N LEU A 19 -6.10 -1.42 1.81
CA LEU A 19 -4.95 -1.90 2.59
C LEU A 19 -3.91 -0.80 2.81
N GLY A 20 -3.54 -0.08 1.74
CA GLY A 20 -2.58 1.01 1.82
C GLY A 20 -3.05 2.14 2.73
N TYR A 21 -4.35 2.47 2.70
CA TYR A 21 -4.91 3.48 3.59
C TYR A 21 -4.86 3.04 5.06
N LEU A 22 -5.25 1.79 5.33
CA LEU A 22 -5.28 1.24 6.70
C LEU A 22 -3.87 1.17 7.29
N ILE A 23 -2.90 0.69 6.51
CA ILE A 23 -1.49 0.59 6.95
C ILE A 23 -0.90 1.99 7.18
N SER A 24 -1.16 2.94 6.29
CA SER A 24 -0.72 4.33 6.49
C SER A 24 -1.25 4.90 7.81
N LYS A 25 -2.53 4.68 8.11
CA LYS A 25 -3.14 5.17 9.35
C LYS A 25 -2.54 4.54 10.60
N VAL A 26 -2.34 3.22 10.60
CA VAL A 26 -1.69 2.53 11.73
C VAL A 26 -0.29 3.09 11.96
N TYR A 27 0.49 3.29 10.89
CA TYR A 27 1.83 3.86 10.98
C TYR A 27 1.82 5.30 11.50
N GLN A 28 0.92 6.16 11.00
CA GLN A 28 0.77 7.53 11.48
C GLN A 28 0.41 7.61 12.97
N ILE A 29 -0.53 6.78 13.41
CA ILE A 29 -0.91 6.70 14.82
C ILE A 29 0.30 6.31 15.67
N TRP A 30 1.06 5.31 15.21
CA TRP A 30 2.28 4.87 15.87
C TRP A 30 3.31 6.01 15.99
N VAL A 31 3.60 6.72 14.90
CA VAL A 31 4.49 7.90 14.87
C VAL A 31 4.02 8.97 15.86
N ILE A 32 2.75 9.35 15.83
CA ILE A 32 2.18 10.40 16.70
C ILE A 32 2.29 10.02 18.17
N VAL A 33 1.98 8.77 18.52
CA VAL A 33 2.04 8.29 19.91
C VAL A 33 3.47 8.33 20.44
N TYR A 34 4.44 7.94 19.64
CA TYR A 34 5.84 7.92 20.05
C TYR A 34 6.45 9.32 20.16
N ILE A 35 6.17 10.21 19.20
CA ILE A 35 6.61 11.62 19.28
C ILE A 35 6.02 12.28 20.53
N LYS A 36 4.73 12.07 20.81
CA LYS A 36 4.06 12.64 22.01
C LYS A 36 4.61 12.11 23.33
N LYS A 37 5.06 10.85 23.39
CA LYS A 37 5.62 10.27 24.62
C LYS A 37 7.04 10.75 24.93
N GLY A 38 7.69 11.49 24.04
CA GLY A 38 9.06 11.97 24.24
C GLY A 38 10.08 10.84 24.37
N THR A 39 9.72 9.62 23.94
CA THR A 39 10.59 8.45 23.99
C THR A 39 11.76 8.73 23.05
N ARG A 40 12.99 8.84 23.60
CA ARG A 40 14.20 8.87 22.79
C ARG A 40 14.35 7.50 22.11
N ILE A 41 14.02 7.45 20.83
CA ILE A 41 14.30 6.29 19.99
C ILE A 41 15.65 6.57 19.34
N ASP A 42 16.66 5.76 19.65
CA ASP A 42 18.02 5.89 19.08
C ASP A 42 18.04 5.70 17.56
N ILE A 43 16.98 5.14 16.99
CA ILE A 43 16.77 4.96 15.56
C ILE A 43 15.62 5.87 15.15
N TYR A 44 15.92 7.07 14.66
CA TYR A 44 14.93 7.91 14.00
C TYR A 44 14.56 7.28 12.66
N PRO A 45 13.35 6.71 12.49
CA PRO A 45 13.00 6.09 11.23
C PRO A 45 12.80 7.21 10.21
N ILE A 46 13.51 7.12 9.07
CA ILE A 46 13.62 8.16 8.02
C ILE A 46 12.26 8.74 7.57
N PHE A 47 11.17 7.99 7.72
CA PHE A 47 9.83 8.39 7.28
C PHE A 47 8.93 9.00 8.37
N TRP A 48 9.40 9.11 9.62
CA TRP A 48 8.59 9.65 10.73
C TRP A 48 8.29 11.14 10.58
N GLU A 49 9.28 11.92 10.16
CA GLU A 49 9.13 13.36 9.94
C GLU A 49 8.09 13.62 8.85
N VAL A 50 8.18 12.91 7.72
CA VAL A 50 7.22 13.01 6.62
C VAL A 50 5.82 12.53 7.03
N ALA A 51 5.74 11.43 7.79
CA ALA A 51 4.47 10.90 8.29
C ALA A 51 3.77 11.84 9.29
N TYR A 52 4.54 12.61 10.06
CA TYR A 52 4.04 13.55 11.06
C TYR A 52 3.73 14.94 10.48
N GLU A 53 4.68 15.53 9.74
CA GLU A 53 4.54 16.89 9.19
C GLU A 53 3.57 16.94 8.02
N ARG A 54 3.54 15.88 7.19
CA ARG A 54 2.77 15.84 5.94
C ARG A 54 1.98 14.52 5.83
N PRO A 55 1.03 14.28 6.75
CA PRO A 55 0.32 13.00 6.84
C PRO A 55 -0.48 12.66 5.58
N ALA A 56 -1.02 13.67 4.89
CA ALA A 56 -1.75 13.46 3.64
C ALA A 56 -0.83 12.94 2.52
N LEU A 57 0.35 13.55 2.36
CA LEU A 57 1.33 13.13 1.35
C LEU A 57 1.90 11.75 1.65
N PHE A 58 2.20 11.45 2.91
CA PHE A 58 2.63 10.11 3.31
C PHE A 58 1.57 9.05 2.95
N THR A 59 0.30 9.32 3.28
CA THR A 59 -0.81 8.40 2.96
C THR A 59 -0.96 8.19 1.48
N PHE A 60 -0.86 9.27 0.69
CA PHE A 60 -0.95 9.17 -0.77
C PHE A 60 0.12 8.22 -1.33
N TRP A 61 1.38 8.37 -0.91
CA TRP A 61 2.47 7.52 -1.39
C TRP A 61 2.31 6.07 -0.96
N VAL A 62 1.96 5.81 0.31
CA VAL A 62 1.74 4.44 0.79
C VAL A 62 0.59 3.77 0.03
N VAL A 63 -0.52 4.48 -0.17
CA VAL A 63 -1.67 3.99 -0.95
C VAL A 63 -1.27 3.70 -2.39
N LEU A 64 -0.53 4.60 -3.04
CA LEU A 64 -0.07 4.42 -4.41
C LEU A 64 0.78 3.15 -4.56
N ILE A 65 1.74 2.95 -3.64
CA ILE A 65 2.60 1.76 -3.63
C ILE A 65 1.77 0.48 -3.47
N PHE A 66 0.82 0.46 -2.52
CA PHE A 66 -0.04 -0.70 -2.31
C PHE A 66 -0.97 -0.99 -3.48
N ILE A 67 -1.49 0.04 -4.16
CA ILE A 67 -2.27 -0.13 -5.38
C ILE A 67 -1.42 -0.83 -6.45
N VAL A 68 -0.19 -0.38 -6.68
CA VAL A 68 0.72 -0.99 -7.66
C VAL A 68 1.03 -2.43 -7.28
N ILE A 69 1.39 -2.70 -6.02
CA ILE A 69 1.68 -4.05 -5.53
C ILE A 69 0.48 -4.98 -5.74
N CYS A 70 -0.73 -4.56 -5.36
CA CYS A 70 -1.92 -5.40 -5.49
C CYS A 70 -2.32 -5.63 -6.95
N ILE A 71 -2.16 -4.64 -7.84
CA ILE A 71 -2.39 -4.82 -9.28
C ILE A 71 -1.40 -5.84 -9.85
N VAL A 72 -0.11 -5.73 -9.53
CA VAL A 72 0.92 -6.68 -9.96
C VAL A 72 0.65 -8.08 -9.41
N PHE A 73 0.30 -8.17 -8.12
CA PHE A 73 -0.04 -9.44 -7.48
C PHE A 73 -1.22 -10.13 -8.15
N VAL A 74 -2.30 -9.38 -8.42
CA VAL A 74 -3.47 -9.92 -9.15
C VAL A 74 -3.06 -10.37 -10.55
N LYS A 75 -2.24 -9.60 -11.25
CA LYS A 75 -1.74 -10.00 -12.58
C LYS A 75 -1.02 -11.35 -12.53
N VAL A 76 -0.05 -11.49 -11.62
CA VAL A 76 0.74 -12.72 -11.45
C VAL A 76 -0.16 -13.90 -11.07
N LEU A 77 -1.12 -13.69 -10.17
CA LEU A 77 -2.05 -14.73 -9.74
C LEU A 77 -2.91 -15.27 -10.90
N PHE A 78 -3.36 -14.41 -11.81
CA PHE A 78 -4.15 -14.80 -12.97
C PHE A 78 -3.31 -15.48 -14.05
N ASP A 79 -2.09 -14.98 -14.31
CA ASP A 79 -1.16 -15.63 -15.25
C ASP A 79 -0.83 -17.05 -14.76
N TYR A 80 -0.53 -17.22 -13.47
CA TYR A 80 -0.24 -18.54 -12.88
C TYR A 80 -1.42 -19.51 -12.97
N ARG A 81 -2.66 -19.02 -12.74
CA ARG A 81 -3.87 -19.84 -12.86
C ARG A 81 -4.14 -20.28 -14.31
N SER A 82 -3.77 -19.47 -15.30
CA SER A 82 -3.94 -19.83 -16.71
C SER A 82 -3.03 -21.00 -17.10
N GLU A 83 -1.77 -21.00 -16.62
CA GLU A 83 -0.82 -22.08 -16.90
C GLU A 83 -1.20 -23.43 -16.27
N GLU A 84 -1.97 -23.41 -15.18
CA GLU A 84 -2.40 -24.62 -14.48
C GLU A 84 -3.61 -25.29 -15.14
N ILE A 85 -4.41 -24.55 -15.92
CA ILE A 85 -5.59 -25.08 -16.66
C ILE A 85 -5.19 -25.65 -18.02
N ASP A 86 -4.08 -25.19 -18.61
CA ASP A 86 -3.55 -25.69 -19.89
C ASP A 86 -2.68 -26.96 -19.76
N LYS A 87 -2.48 -27.48 -18.54
CA LYS A 87 -1.81 -28.76 -18.26
C LYS A 87 -2.80 -29.88 -17.96
#